data_AF-A0AAU6D6B5-F1
#
_entry.id   AF-A0AAU6D6B5-F1
#
_cell.length_a   1.000
_cell.length_b   1.000
_cell.length_c   1.000
_cell.angle_alpha   90.00
_cell.angle_beta   90.00
_cell.angle_gamma   90.00
#
_symmetry.space_group_name_H-M   'P 1'
#
loop_
_entity.id
_entity.type
_entity.pdbx_description
1 polymer ?
#
loop_
_entity_poly.entity_id
_entity_poly.type
_entity_poly.pdbx_seq_one_letter_code
_entity_poly.pdbx_strand_id
1 'polypeptide(L)'
;MPCHASSGVVVRGDPAGRQIERANGTGQMIGLTRDAARRVVESRTGDGAVTSLRYDAAGRLVSAVNPGSEVGYAYDAVGRVVAETVDGRAVTSAYDPLGRRVRRVTPSGATSHWSYDSAGLPTSLVTGGGELTFAHDAAGRETARGLGGAATLAQSWDAGHRLVEQLIRSRTAGDTGPGDATVRQSRSYAYRADGHLTGIDELLGGARRFDLDRAGRVTGLSAAAWTESYAYDDLGNLTAATHPAPGGQDAQGPVEHTGTMVTSAGRTAYAYDGQGRVVRMIRRTLSGLRRIWTYAWDAEDRLTEVATPDKGIWRYRYDALGRRTAKSRLGEDGTVTEEILFTWDCANLAEQRAVRDGVVETDTWDWEPGTHRAAAQVRRRWHTDDPDEIDRRFYAIVTDLAGTPSELVGEDGTIAWRAATSVWGSPLAGGNDGLCPLAFPGQYRDPETGLHYNLARYYTPDTASFLSPDPLGLVPAPNHHAYVDNPFRWSDPLGLEGDGSQPVRVYDDSEYGKHGASSGSSAKGEVSRAPSNGQAALDRSIDLDPDNPNVTRRLGVDHENGEIVVLDRHRAITDKDGNIIKEIYHGHVQGSYPSKSVTQGDLTKLKKAGMIDNIKKQRVLPPPCDG
;
A
#
# COMPACT_ATOMS: atom_id res chain seq x y z
N MET A 1 12.74 47.55 -5.11
CA MET A 1 11.58 46.64 -5.04
C MET A 1 12.03 45.29 -5.60
N PRO A 2 12.28 44.27 -4.77
CA PRO A 2 12.63 42.95 -5.30
C PRO A 2 11.34 42.17 -5.61
N CYS A 3 11.36 41.49 -6.76
CA CYS A 3 10.29 40.62 -7.24
C CYS A 3 10.11 39.43 -6.28
N HIS A 4 8.90 39.24 -5.75
CA HIS A 4 8.47 37.96 -5.22
C HIS A 4 8.25 37.02 -6.41
N ALA A 5 9.15 36.06 -6.61
CA ALA A 5 8.88 34.91 -7.47
C ALA A 5 7.78 34.09 -6.80
N SER A 6 6.59 34.01 -7.40
CA SER A 6 5.56 33.08 -6.94
C SER A 6 6.01 31.66 -7.31
N SER A 7 6.48 30.92 -6.33
CA SER A 7 6.77 29.48 -6.38
C SER A 7 5.46 28.71 -6.55
N GLY A 8 5.03 28.50 -7.78
CA GLY A 8 3.85 27.71 -8.13
C GLY A 8 4.14 26.77 -9.30
N VAL A 9 3.46 25.64 -9.32
CA VAL A 9 3.46 24.69 -10.43
C VAL A 9 2.85 25.39 -11.65
N VAL A 10 3.58 25.43 -12.76
CA VAL A 10 3.09 26.03 -14.00
C VAL A 10 2.62 24.92 -14.92
N VAL A 11 1.39 24.97 -15.43
CA VAL A 11 0.92 24.03 -16.45
C VAL A 11 0.51 24.79 -17.69
N ARG A 12 1.03 24.38 -18.85
CA ARG A 12 0.56 24.87 -20.15
C ARG A 12 -0.36 23.84 -20.78
N GLY A 13 -1.50 24.34 -21.24
CA GLY A 13 -2.47 23.58 -22.01
C GLY A 13 -2.38 23.91 -23.50
N ASP A 14 -2.84 22.99 -24.34
CA ASP A 14 -3.19 23.29 -25.73
C ASP A 14 -4.57 23.99 -25.82
N PRO A 15 -5.05 24.41 -27.02
CA PRO A 15 -6.35 25.06 -27.18
C PRO A 15 -7.56 24.21 -26.73
N ALA A 16 -7.39 22.90 -26.51
CA ALA A 16 -8.41 22.00 -26.00
C ALA A 16 -8.29 21.77 -24.48
N GLY A 17 -7.44 22.53 -23.79
CA GLY A 17 -7.23 22.45 -22.34
C GLY A 17 -6.37 21.26 -21.89
N ARG A 18 -5.71 20.55 -22.81
CA ARG A 18 -4.88 19.38 -22.48
C ARG A 18 -3.48 19.79 -22.11
N GLN A 19 -2.94 19.21 -21.03
CA GLN A 19 -1.58 19.47 -20.57
C GLN A 19 -0.52 19.04 -21.60
N ILE A 20 0.32 20.00 -22.01
CA ILE A 20 1.47 19.83 -22.91
C ILE A 20 2.81 20.10 -22.21
N GLU A 21 2.79 20.81 -21.08
CA GLU A 21 3.99 21.10 -20.30
C GLU A 21 3.60 21.33 -18.84
N ARG A 22 4.47 20.91 -17.91
CA ARG A 22 4.37 21.22 -16.48
C ARG A 22 5.70 21.65 -15.91
N ALA A 23 5.68 22.57 -14.96
CA ALA A 23 6.77 22.89 -14.04
C ALA A 23 6.34 22.46 -12.65
N ASN A 24 7.16 21.73 -11.91
CA ASN A 24 6.89 21.47 -10.49
C ASN A 24 7.24 22.71 -9.62
N GLY A 25 6.99 22.67 -8.32
CA GLY A 25 7.25 23.77 -7.39
C GLY A 25 8.72 24.19 -7.23
N THR A 26 9.66 23.40 -7.78
CA THR A 26 11.09 23.77 -7.89
C THR A 26 11.46 24.37 -9.24
N GLY A 27 10.51 24.47 -10.17
CA GLY A 27 10.72 24.93 -11.54
C GLY A 27 11.25 23.84 -12.49
N GLN A 28 11.32 22.57 -12.06
CA GLN A 28 11.69 21.46 -12.96
C GLN A 28 10.57 21.25 -13.99
N MET A 29 10.94 21.31 -15.27
CA MET A 29 9.99 21.24 -16.39
C MET A 29 9.82 19.82 -16.91
N ILE A 30 8.61 19.48 -17.36
CA ILE A 30 8.29 18.25 -18.12
C ILE A 30 7.33 18.61 -19.25
N GLY A 31 7.80 18.49 -20.49
CA GLY A 31 6.98 18.55 -21.70
C GLY A 31 6.34 17.19 -22.02
N LEU A 32 5.14 17.19 -22.59
CA LEU A 32 4.39 15.99 -22.99
C LEU A 32 3.98 16.09 -24.45
N THR A 33 4.27 15.04 -25.23
CA THR A 33 3.80 14.87 -26.61
C THR A 33 2.76 13.76 -26.65
N ARG A 34 1.71 13.94 -27.46
CA ARG A 34 0.60 12.99 -27.59
C ARG A 34 0.35 12.59 -29.03
N ASP A 35 -0.20 11.40 -29.21
CA ASP A 35 -0.71 10.95 -30.51
C ASP A 35 -2.13 11.47 -30.80
N ALA A 36 -2.66 11.09 -31.97
CA ALA A 36 -4.02 11.44 -32.39
C ALA A 36 -5.11 10.87 -31.46
N ALA A 37 -4.82 9.77 -30.75
CA ALA A 37 -5.70 9.16 -29.75
C ALA A 37 -5.55 9.83 -28.36
N ARG A 38 -4.79 10.92 -28.25
CA ARG A 38 -4.53 11.69 -27.02
C ARG A 38 -3.70 10.96 -25.96
N ARG A 39 -3.07 9.85 -26.30
CA ARG A 39 -2.17 9.09 -25.42
C ARG A 39 -0.80 9.77 -25.40
N VAL A 40 -0.12 9.75 -24.25
CA VAL A 40 1.25 10.30 -24.13
C VAL A 40 2.21 9.36 -24.85
N VAL A 41 2.98 9.87 -25.80
CA VAL A 41 4.00 9.10 -26.55
C VAL A 41 5.42 9.55 -26.26
N GLU A 42 5.59 10.75 -25.72
CA GLU A 42 6.88 11.25 -25.24
C GLU A 42 6.66 12.12 -24.00
N SER A 43 7.53 12.01 -23.02
CA SER A 43 7.75 13.06 -22.02
C SER A 43 9.20 13.48 -22.01
N ARG A 44 9.45 14.78 -21.86
CA ARG A 44 10.80 15.36 -21.85
C ARG A 44 10.99 16.24 -20.64
N THR A 45 11.98 15.94 -19.81
CA THR A 45 12.36 16.79 -18.67
C THR A 45 13.16 18.01 -19.15
N GLY A 46 13.21 19.06 -18.32
CA GLY A 46 13.91 20.30 -18.63
C GLY A 46 15.43 20.17 -18.79
N ASP A 47 16.03 19.13 -18.20
CA ASP A 47 17.44 18.74 -18.37
C ASP A 47 17.67 17.85 -19.62
N GLY A 48 16.61 17.54 -20.38
CA GLY A 48 16.68 16.89 -21.67
C GLY A 48 16.48 15.37 -21.65
N ALA A 49 16.25 14.74 -20.50
CA ALA A 49 15.90 13.32 -20.43
C ALA A 49 14.56 13.07 -21.13
N VAL A 50 14.49 11.97 -21.89
CA VAL A 50 13.34 11.62 -22.72
C VAL A 50 12.81 10.26 -22.31
N THR A 51 11.51 10.19 -22.02
CA THR A 51 10.77 8.94 -21.91
C THR A 51 9.89 8.79 -23.14
N SER A 52 10.02 7.70 -23.88
CA SER A 52 9.21 7.38 -25.06
C SER A 52 8.26 6.23 -24.76
N LEU A 53 6.99 6.36 -25.16
CA LEU A 53 5.98 5.31 -25.03
C LEU A 53 5.46 4.91 -26.41
N ARG A 54 5.30 3.60 -26.63
CA ARG A 54 4.76 3.03 -27.85
C ARG A 54 3.57 2.15 -27.53
N TYR A 55 2.53 2.28 -28.34
CA TYR A 55 1.31 1.51 -28.23
C TYR A 55 1.03 0.72 -29.49
N ASP A 56 0.33 -0.40 -29.35
CA ASP A 56 -0.20 -1.13 -30.50
C ASP A 56 -1.47 -0.48 -31.08
N ALA A 57 -2.00 -1.09 -32.15
CA ALA A 57 -3.22 -0.65 -32.81
C ALA A 57 -4.48 -0.78 -31.93
N ALA A 58 -4.44 -1.62 -30.89
CA ALA A 58 -5.56 -1.85 -29.97
C ALA A 58 -5.56 -0.87 -28.78
N GLY A 59 -4.56 0.00 -28.65
CA GLY A 59 -4.49 0.92 -27.51
C GLY A 59 -3.46 0.57 -26.46
N ARG A 60 -2.89 -0.64 -26.50
CA ARG A 60 -2.13 -1.25 -25.40
C ARG A 60 -0.67 -0.83 -25.44
N LEU A 61 -0.07 -0.57 -24.26
CA LEU A 61 1.33 -0.16 -24.14
C LEU A 61 2.25 -1.34 -24.47
N VAL A 62 3.09 -1.24 -25.51
CA VAL A 62 4.01 -2.31 -25.89
C VAL A 62 5.46 -2.03 -25.52
N SER A 63 5.83 -0.75 -25.36
CA SER A 63 7.19 -0.36 -24.96
C SER A 63 7.18 0.99 -24.26
N ALA A 64 7.98 1.12 -23.20
CA ALA A 64 8.26 2.37 -22.52
C ALA A 64 9.76 2.45 -22.21
N VAL A 65 10.44 3.49 -22.73
CA VAL A 65 11.90 3.62 -22.65
C VAL A 65 12.25 4.97 -22.03
N ASN A 66 13.10 4.97 -21.00
CA ASN A 66 13.75 6.17 -20.47
C ASN A 66 15.28 6.01 -20.59
N PRO A 67 16.12 7.01 -20.25
CA PRO A 67 17.57 6.90 -20.44
C PRO A 67 18.26 5.77 -19.66
N GLY A 68 17.63 5.26 -18.60
CA GLY A 68 18.20 4.25 -17.72
C GLY A 68 17.52 2.88 -17.79
N SER A 69 16.42 2.72 -18.53
CA SER A 69 15.64 1.49 -18.54
C SER A 69 14.69 1.38 -19.73
N GLU A 70 14.48 0.15 -20.21
CA GLU A 70 13.51 -0.24 -21.23
C GLU A 70 12.53 -1.27 -20.68
N VAL A 71 11.23 -0.97 -20.80
CA VAL A 71 10.11 -1.85 -20.48
C VAL A 71 9.44 -2.30 -21.79
N GLY A 72 9.20 -3.59 -21.93
CA GLY A 72 8.46 -4.19 -23.05
C GLY A 72 7.33 -5.09 -22.56
N TYR A 73 6.18 -5.03 -23.25
CA TYR A 73 5.04 -5.90 -22.99
C TYR A 73 4.71 -6.76 -24.21
N ALA A 74 4.51 -8.06 -23.96
CA ALA A 74 3.91 -8.98 -24.92
C ALA A 74 2.50 -9.35 -24.46
N TYR A 75 1.56 -9.35 -25.40
CA TYR A 75 0.17 -9.67 -25.16
C TYR A 75 -0.27 -10.91 -25.93
N ASP A 76 -1.21 -11.66 -25.38
CA ASP A 76 -1.94 -12.67 -26.14
C ASP A 76 -3.03 -12.05 -27.04
N ALA A 77 -3.73 -12.92 -27.78
CA ALA A 77 -4.77 -12.53 -28.71
C ALA A 77 -5.99 -11.87 -28.07
N VAL A 78 -6.21 -12.04 -26.76
CA VAL A 78 -7.38 -11.52 -26.04
C VAL A 78 -7.07 -10.31 -25.17
N GLY A 79 -5.83 -9.84 -25.11
CA GLY A 79 -5.50 -8.62 -24.36
C GLY A 79 -4.57 -8.79 -23.17
N ARG A 80 -4.26 -10.02 -22.76
CA ARG A 80 -3.59 -10.29 -21.48
C ARG A 80 -2.08 -10.24 -21.61
N VAL A 81 -1.38 -9.75 -20.59
CA VAL A 81 0.08 -9.64 -20.56
C VAL A 81 0.69 -11.03 -20.36
N VAL A 82 1.35 -11.58 -21.38
CA VAL A 82 2.05 -12.87 -21.30
C VAL A 82 3.54 -12.73 -21.00
N ALA A 83 4.11 -11.56 -21.25
CA ALA A 83 5.44 -11.22 -20.79
C ALA A 83 5.57 -9.72 -20.50
N GLU A 84 6.23 -9.40 -19.39
CA GLU A 84 6.74 -8.08 -19.06
C GLU A 84 8.26 -8.20 -18.96
N THR A 85 9.00 -7.44 -19.77
CA THR A 85 10.47 -7.46 -19.80
C THR A 85 11.00 -6.10 -19.42
N VAL A 86 11.83 -6.03 -18.38
CA VAL A 86 12.51 -4.80 -17.94
C VAL A 86 14.01 -5.04 -18.00
N ASP A 87 14.72 -4.29 -18.83
CA ASP A 87 16.19 -4.38 -18.96
C ASP A 87 16.69 -5.82 -19.22
N GLY A 88 15.98 -6.53 -20.10
CA GLY A 88 16.26 -7.94 -20.45
C GLY A 88 15.81 -8.97 -19.41
N ARG A 89 15.26 -8.55 -18.27
CA ARG A 89 14.74 -9.42 -17.21
C ARG A 89 13.23 -9.58 -17.38
N ALA A 90 12.79 -10.77 -17.80
CA ALA A 90 11.39 -11.04 -18.11
C ALA A 90 10.65 -11.75 -16.96
N VAL A 91 9.44 -11.25 -16.65
CA VAL A 91 8.39 -12.02 -15.99
C VAL A 91 7.44 -12.54 -17.07
N THR A 92 7.18 -13.84 -17.09
CA THR A 92 6.24 -14.45 -18.04
C THR A 92 5.06 -15.06 -17.33
N SER A 93 3.90 -15.05 -17.99
CA SER A 93 2.62 -15.47 -17.41
C SER A 93 1.83 -16.34 -18.38
N ALA A 94 1.10 -17.32 -17.84
CA ALA A 94 0.13 -18.11 -18.57
C ALA A 94 -1.23 -18.09 -17.86
N TYR A 95 -2.28 -18.21 -18.65
CA TYR A 95 -3.66 -18.05 -18.21
C TYR A 95 -4.50 -19.26 -18.63
N ASP A 96 -5.52 -19.55 -17.84
CA ASP A 96 -6.53 -20.53 -18.21
C ASP A 96 -7.56 -19.95 -19.22
N PRO A 97 -8.48 -20.78 -19.75
CA PRO A 97 -9.53 -20.32 -20.66
C PRO A 97 -10.52 -19.31 -20.05
N LEU A 98 -10.58 -19.19 -18.72
CA LEU A 98 -11.45 -18.25 -18.00
C LEU A 98 -10.79 -16.90 -17.74
N GLY A 99 -9.55 -16.68 -18.19
CA GLY A 99 -8.86 -15.42 -17.96
C GLY A 99 -7.96 -15.39 -16.73
N ARG A 100 -7.96 -16.44 -15.90
CA ARG A 100 -7.25 -16.45 -14.61
C ARG A 100 -5.80 -16.84 -14.81
N ARG A 101 -4.88 -16.13 -14.15
CA ARG A 101 -3.45 -16.42 -14.26
C ARG A 101 -3.11 -17.70 -13.50
N VAL A 102 -2.62 -18.72 -14.21
CA VAL A 102 -2.31 -20.03 -13.63
C VAL A 102 -0.83 -20.30 -13.51
N ARG A 103 0.04 -19.53 -14.16
CA ARG A 103 1.49 -19.72 -14.08
C ARG A 103 2.24 -18.40 -14.18
N ARG A 104 3.32 -18.26 -13.41
CA ARG A 104 4.31 -17.18 -13.52
C ARG A 104 5.73 -17.74 -13.52
N VAL A 105 6.64 -17.09 -14.24
CA VAL A 105 8.10 -17.31 -14.15
C VAL A 105 8.82 -15.98 -14.00
N THR A 106 9.70 -15.88 -13.00
CA THR A 106 10.55 -14.70 -12.78
C THR A 106 11.88 -14.80 -13.54
N PRO A 107 12.70 -13.72 -13.63
CA PRO A 107 13.98 -13.74 -14.32
C PRO A 107 15.00 -14.74 -13.74
N SER A 108 14.91 -15.06 -12.44
CA SER A 108 15.75 -16.10 -11.82
C SER A 108 15.29 -17.54 -12.09
N GLY A 109 14.21 -17.71 -12.88
CA GLY A 109 13.60 -19.00 -13.17
C GLY A 109 12.67 -19.52 -12.09
N ALA A 110 12.36 -18.74 -11.04
CA ALA A 110 11.38 -19.15 -10.05
C ALA A 110 10.00 -19.25 -10.69
N THR A 111 9.34 -20.40 -10.52
CA THR A 111 8.02 -20.67 -11.08
C THR A 111 6.97 -20.79 -10.00
N SER A 112 5.77 -20.27 -10.26
CA SER A 112 4.59 -20.52 -9.45
C SER A 112 3.38 -20.89 -10.30
N HIS A 113 2.49 -21.71 -9.73
CA HIS A 113 1.27 -22.16 -10.38
C HIS A 113 0.07 -22.04 -9.44
N TRP A 114 -0.98 -21.36 -9.90
CA TRP A 114 -2.24 -21.21 -9.18
C TRP A 114 -3.30 -22.15 -9.75
N SER A 115 -4.03 -22.80 -8.85
CA SER A 115 -5.25 -23.55 -9.17
C SER A 115 -6.46 -22.86 -8.58
N TYR A 116 -7.61 -23.02 -9.22
CA TYR A 116 -8.86 -22.39 -8.82
C TYR A 116 -10.02 -23.38 -8.90
N ASP A 117 -11.02 -23.18 -8.06
CA ASP A 117 -12.27 -23.92 -8.14
C ASP A 117 -13.20 -23.37 -9.25
N SER A 118 -14.40 -23.95 -9.34
CA SER A 118 -15.44 -23.52 -10.28
C SER A 118 -16.07 -22.15 -9.95
N ALA A 119 -15.91 -21.66 -8.72
CA ALA A 119 -16.38 -20.34 -8.29
C ALA A 119 -15.34 -19.23 -8.55
N GLY A 120 -14.12 -19.59 -8.95
CA GLY A 120 -13.03 -18.63 -9.17
C GLY A 120 -12.14 -18.42 -7.95
N LEU A 121 -12.38 -19.14 -6.85
CA LEU A 121 -11.59 -19.02 -5.64
C LEU A 121 -10.29 -19.82 -5.77
N PRO A 122 -9.14 -19.29 -5.29
CA PRO A 122 -7.89 -20.04 -5.27
C PRO A 122 -8.04 -21.34 -4.46
N THR A 123 -7.46 -22.43 -4.93
CA THR A 123 -7.43 -23.72 -4.21
C THR A 123 -6.02 -24.15 -3.87
N SER A 124 -5.03 -23.78 -4.69
CA SER A 124 -3.63 -24.06 -4.40
C SER A 124 -2.68 -23.05 -5.06
N LEU A 125 -1.52 -22.87 -4.45
CA LEU A 125 -0.33 -22.22 -5.00
C LEU A 125 0.84 -23.19 -4.90
N VAL A 126 1.38 -23.64 -6.03
CA VAL A 126 2.58 -24.48 -6.09
C VAL A 126 3.75 -23.64 -6.56
N THR A 127 4.80 -23.55 -5.74
CA THR A 127 6.05 -22.86 -6.08
C THR A 127 7.18 -23.87 -6.29
N GLY A 128 8.35 -23.42 -6.76
CA GLY A 128 9.55 -24.26 -6.80
C GLY A 128 10.08 -24.67 -5.43
N GLY A 129 9.58 -24.09 -4.33
CA GLY A 129 10.03 -24.36 -2.96
C GLY A 129 9.02 -25.05 -2.05
N GLY A 130 7.72 -25.03 -2.38
CA GLY A 130 6.66 -25.55 -1.51
C GLY A 130 5.26 -25.25 -2.06
N GLU A 131 4.23 -25.77 -1.39
CA GLU A 131 2.82 -25.66 -1.77
C GLU A 131 1.96 -25.04 -0.66
N LEU A 132 1.01 -24.19 -1.05
CA LEU A 132 -0.11 -23.76 -0.23
C LEU A 132 -1.42 -24.32 -0.79
N THR A 133 -2.33 -24.71 0.09
CA THR A 133 -3.71 -25.09 -0.28
C THR A 133 -4.70 -24.19 0.44
N PHE A 134 -5.81 -23.83 -0.18
CA PHE A 134 -6.77 -22.87 0.39
C PHE A 134 -8.17 -23.49 0.45
N ALA A 135 -8.88 -23.26 1.55
CA ALA A 135 -10.27 -23.62 1.74
C ALA A 135 -11.08 -22.38 2.09
N HIS A 136 -12.25 -22.25 1.47
CA HIS A 136 -13.12 -21.09 1.62
C HIS A 136 -14.51 -21.49 2.12
N ASP A 137 -15.18 -20.59 2.84
CA ASP A 137 -16.60 -20.75 3.14
C ASP A 137 -17.49 -20.32 1.95
N ALA A 138 -18.81 -20.45 2.13
CA ALA A 138 -19.78 -20.08 1.10
C ALA A 138 -19.79 -18.56 0.76
N ALA A 139 -19.22 -17.72 1.60
CA ALA A 139 -19.04 -16.29 1.35
C ALA A 139 -17.71 -15.97 0.66
N GLY A 140 -16.89 -16.99 0.36
CA GLY A 140 -15.58 -16.83 -0.28
C GLY A 140 -14.47 -16.41 0.68
N ARG A 141 -14.69 -16.47 2.00
CA ARG A 141 -13.67 -16.13 3.00
C ARG A 141 -12.78 -17.34 3.27
N GLU A 142 -11.47 -17.13 3.35
CA GLU A 142 -10.52 -18.19 3.69
C GLU A 142 -10.79 -18.71 5.10
N THR A 143 -11.00 -20.02 5.24
CA THR A 143 -11.22 -20.69 6.52
C THR A 143 -10.05 -21.57 6.92
N ALA A 144 -9.26 -22.04 5.95
CA ALA A 144 -8.04 -22.75 6.21
C ALA A 144 -7.04 -22.59 5.06
N ARG A 145 -5.76 -22.60 5.42
CA ARG A 145 -4.63 -22.68 4.49
C ARG A 145 -3.63 -23.72 4.95
N GLY A 146 -3.35 -24.69 4.08
CA GLY A 146 -2.21 -25.57 4.24
C GLY A 146 -0.93 -24.78 3.96
N LEU A 147 0.04 -24.85 4.86
CA LEU A 147 1.30 -24.09 4.79
C LEU A 147 2.50 -24.97 4.36
N GLY A 148 2.20 -26.13 3.77
CA GLY A 148 3.12 -27.24 3.53
C GLY A 148 2.52 -28.56 4.03
N GLY A 149 3.33 -29.62 4.09
CA GLY A 149 2.85 -30.96 4.46
C GLY A 149 2.44 -31.13 5.93
N ALA A 150 2.96 -30.29 6.83
CA ALA A 150 2.81 -30.47 8.27
C ALA A 150 2.02 -29.37 8.97
N ALA A 151 1.92 -28.16 8.40
CA ALA A 151 1.33 -27.00 9.06
C ALA A 151 0.08 -26.45 8.37
N THR A 152 -0.82 -25.88 9.18
CA THR A 152 -2.08 -25.28 8.74
C THR A 152 -2.34 -23.98 9.48
N LEU A 153 -2.79 -22.97 8.75
CA LEU A 153 -3.49 -21.79 9.28
C LEU A 153 -4.99 -22.08 9.23
N ALA A 154 -5.69 -21.91 10.36
CA ALA A 154 -7.15 -21.87 10.42
C ALA A 154 -7.62 -20.45 10.71
N GLN A 155 -8.73 -20.05 10.11
CA GLN A 155 -9.31 -18.71 10.25
C GLN A 155 -10.80 -18.80 10.56
N SER A 156 -11.27 -17.95 11.46
CA SER A 156 -12.69 -17.84 11.78
C SER A 156 -13.19 -16.41 11.66
N TRP A 157 -14.45 -16.28 11.29
CA TRP A 157 -15.09 -15.01 10.93
C TRP A 157 -16.37 -14.84 11.73
N ASP A 158 -16.69 -13.60 12.11
CA ASP A 158 -17.99 -13.30 12.71
C ASP A 158 -19.10 -13.13 11.64
N ALA A 159 -20.32 -12.88 12.13
CA ALA A 159 -21.49 -12.65 11.28
C ALA A 159 -21.36 -11.38 10.41
N GLY A 160 -20.55 -10.41 10.85
CA GLY A 160 -20.23 -9.19 10.11
C GLY A 160 -19.03 -9.35 9.18
N HIS A 161 -18.62 -10.58 8.86
CA HIS A 161 -17.51 -10.88 7.96
C HIS A 161 -16.15 -10.34 8.38
N ARG A 162 -15.95 -10.12 9.69
CA ARG A 162 -14.67 -9.72 10.26
C ARG A 162 -13.90 -10.93 10.77
N LEU A 163 -12.58 -10.94 10.52
CA LEU A 163 -11.68 -12.00 10.99
C LEU A 163 -11.57 -11.94 12.52
N VAL A 164 -11.95 -13.00 13.23
CA VAL A 164 -11.91 -13.01 14.70
C VAL A 164 -10.77 -13.88 15.25
N GLU A 165 -10.29 -14.86 14.48
CA GLU A 165 -9.18 -15.71 14.89
C GLU A 165 -8.30 -16.13 13.71
N GLN A 166 -7.00 -16.22 13.97
CA GLN A 166 -6.01 -16.93 13.16
C GLN A 166 -5.26 -17.92 14.05
N LEU A 167 -5.09 -19.14 13.58
CA LEU A 167 -4.53 -20.23 14.37
C LEU A 167 -3.61 -21.11 13.54
N ILE A 168 -2.32 -21.04 13.83
CA ILE A 168 -1.28 -21.84 13.17
C ILE A 168 -1.00 -23.07 14.02
N ARG A 169 -1.20 -24.25 13.43
CA ARG A 169 -0.83 -25.53 14.01
C ARG A 169 0.14 -26.27 13.12
N SER A 170 1.01 -27.07 13.73
CA SER A 170 1.88 -28.00 13.01
C SER A 170 1.75 -29.40 13.58
N ARG A 171 1.82 -30.40 12.72
CA ARG A 171 1.94 -31.79 13.14
C ARG A 171 3.38 -32.27 13.14
N THR A 172 3.71 -33.16 14.06
CA THR A 172 4.98 -33.91 14.04
C THR A 172 4.76 -35.34 13.55
N ALA A 173 5.83 -36.04 13.17
CA ALA A 173 5.75 -37.41 12.65
C ALA A 173 5.15 -38.43 13.64
N GLY A 174 4.99 -38.08 14.92
CA GLY A 174 4.35 -38.90 15.95
C GLY A 174 2.86 -38.62 16.18
N ASP A 175 2.28 -37.63 15.51
CA ASP A 175 0.89 -37.21 15.73
C ASP A 175 -0.06 -38.19 15.03
N THR A 176 -0.98 -38.79 15.80
CA THR A 176 -1.88 -39.85 15.31
C THR A 176 -3.34 -39.40 15.18
N GLY A 177 -3.70 -38.28 15.82
CA GLY A 177 -5.03 -37.68 15.73
C GLY A 177 -5.01 -36.16 15.47
N PRO A 178 -6.16 -35.56 15.09
CA PRO A 178 -6.27 -34.12 14.86
C PRO A 178 -5.97 -33.25 16.11
N GLY A 179 -6.11 -33.84 17.31
CA GLY A 179 -5.84 -33.17 18.59
C GLY A 179 -4.37 -33.10 18.99
N ASP A 180 -3.48 -33.81 18.28
CA ASP A 180 -2.05 -33.89 18.61
C ASP A 180 -1.25 -32.71 18.02
N ALA A 181 -1.84 -31.94 17.11
CA ALA A 181 -1.18 -30.84 16.44
C ALA A 181 -0.81 -29.71 17.42
N THR A 182 0.48 -29.35 17.45
CA THR A 182 0.99 -28.30 18.32
C THR A 182 0.59 -26.92 17.80
N VAL A 183 0.06 -26.07 18.69
CA VAL A 183 -0.19 -24.65 18.37
C VAL A 183 1.14 -23.92 18.31
N ARG A 184 1.42 -23.31 17.16
CA ARG A 184 2.64 -22.53 16.90
C ARG A 184 2.42 -21.04 17.07
N GLN A 185 1.22 -20.58 16.74
CA GLN A 185 0.78 -19.20 16.91
C GLN A 185 -0.74 -19.17 16.97
N SER A 186 -1.29 -18.33 17.83
CA SER A 186 -2.71 -18.01 17.86
C SER A 186 -2.86 -16.50 17.95
N ARG A 187 -3.85 -15.95 17.26
CA ARG A 187 -4.20 -14.53 17.27
C ARG A 187 -5.71 -14.40 17.28
N SER A 188 -6.24 -13.63 18.20
CA SER A 188 -7.66 -13.25 18.19
C SER A 188 -7.83 -11.73 18.14
N TYR A 189 -8.94 -11.30 17.54
CA TYR A 189 -9.23 -9.89 17.30
C TYR A 189 -10.53 -9.49 18.01
N ALA A 190 -10.50 -8.33 18.65
CA ALA A 190 -11.67 -7.68 19.23
C ALA A 190 -11.97 -6.38 18.49
N TYR A 191 -13.24 -6.10 18.30
CA TYR A 191 -13.72 -4.96 17.54
C TYR A 191 -14.69 -4.11 18.35
N ARG A 192 -14.67 -2.80 18.10
CA ARG A 192 -15.77 -1.89 18.44
C ARG A 192 -16.97 -2.21 17.54
N ALA A 193 -18.17 -1.77 17.95
CA ALA A 193 -19.42 -2.05 17.22
C ALA A 193 -19.42 -1.57 15.76
N ASP A 194 -18.63 -0.55 15.44
CA ASP A 194 -18.43 0.02 14.10
C ASP A 194 -17.27 -0.62 13.31
N GLY A 195 -16.70 -1.72 13.79
CA GLY A 195 -15.71 -2.51 13.05
C GLY A 195 -14.25 -2.10 13.28
N HIS A 196 -13.96 -1.07 14.07
CA HIS A 196 -12.57 -0.72 14.38
C HIS A 196 -11.95 -1.67 15.40
N LEU A 197 -10.69 -2.01 15.19
CA LEU A 197 -9.91 -2.91 16.05
C LEU A 197 -9.67 -2.29 17.44
N THR A 198 -10.08 -2.99 18.50
CA THR A 198 -9.87 -2.58 19.90
C THR A 198 -8.92 -3.51 20.65
N GLY A 199 -8.67 -4.72 20.13
CA GLY A 199 -7.78 -5.67 20.79
C GLY A 199 -7.21 -6.72 19.88
N ILE A 200 -5.95 -7.10 20.15
CA ILE A 200 -5.30 -8.30 19.62
C ILE A 200 -4.80 -9.11 20.81
N ASP A 201 -5.10 -10.40 20.86
CA ASP A 201 -4.48 -11.33 21.81
C ASP A 201 -3.69 -12.40 21.05
N GLU A 202 -2.37 -12.44 21.26
CA GLU A 202 -1.47 -13.36 20.57
C GLU A 202 -0.68 -14.25 21.52
N LEU A 203 -0.48 -15.52 21.13
CA LEU A 203 0.40 -16.45 21.86
C LEU A 203 1.83 -15.92 21.93
N LEU A 204 2.34 -15.47 20.79
CA LEU A 204 3.74 -15.10 20.61
C LEU A 204 4.01 -13.60 20.78
N GLY A 205 2.99 -12.76 20.57
CA GLY A 205 3.05 -11.29 20.65
C GLY A 205 2.49 -10.70 21.95
N GLY A 206 1.76 -11.50 22.73
CA GLY A 206 1.03 -11.03 23.91
C GLY A 206 -0.23 -10.24 23.56
N ALA A 207 -0.89 -9.71 24.59
CA ALA A 207 -2.09 -8.89 24.44
C ALA A 207 -1.75 -7.43 24.10
N ARG A 208 -2.51 -6.86 23.17
CA ARG A 208 -2.49 -5.45 22.78
C ARG A 208 -3.91 -4.91 22.79
N ARG A 209 -4.10 -3.73 23.39
CA ARG A 209 -5.38 -3.00 23.43
C ARG A 209 -5.21 -1.65 22.78
N PHE A 210 -6.21 -1.25 21.99
CA PHE A 210 -6.16 -0.04 21.18
C PHE A 210 -7.19 0.96 21.70
N ASP A 211 -6.72 2.17 21.99
CA ASP A 211 -7.57 3.32 22.21
C ASP A 211 -7.80 3.99 20.86
N LEU A 212 -9.07 4.31 20.60
CA LEU A 212 -9.51 4.89 19.34
C LEU A 212 -10.22 6.20 19.61
N ASP A 213 -10.01 7.18 18.74
CA ASP A 213 -10.93 8.30 18.69
C ASP A 213 -12.26 7.90 18.03
N ARG A 214 -13.18 8.87 17.93
CA ARG A 214 -14.50 8.63 17.35
C ARG A 214 -14.45 8.27 15.86
N ALA A 215 -13.50 8.81 15.11
CA ALA A 215 -13.28 8.47 13.70
C ALA A 215 -12.58 7.11 13.53
N GLY A 216 -12.21 6.46 14.64
CA GLY A 216 -11.55 5.15 14.65
C GLY A 216 -10.06 5.21 14.33
N ARG A 217 -9.43 6.39 14.44
CA ARG A 217 -7.97 6.53 14.42
C ARG A 217 -7.40 6.05 15.74
N VAL A 218 -6.26 5.38 15.69
CA VAL A 218 -5.59 4.86 16.90
C VAL A 218 -4.95 6.03 17.66
N THR A 219 -5.40 6.29 18.88
CA THR A 219 -4.83 7.31 19.78
C THR A 219 -3.92 6.71 20.84
N GLY A 220 -4.03 5.41 21.09
CA GLY A 220 -3.19 4.72 22.06
C GLY A 220 -3.11 3.24 21.79
N LEU A 221 -2.01 2.63 22.24
CA LEU A 221 -1.85 1.18 22.30
C LEU A 221 -1.25 0.83 23.66
N SER A 222 -1.86 -0.13 24.35
CA SER A 222 -1.33 -0.70 25.59
C SER A 222 -1.01 -2.18 25.41
N ALA A 223 0.26 -2.54 25.64
CA ALA A 223 0.75 -3.91 25.70
C ALA A 223 1.35 -4.19 27.09
N ALA A 224 1.71 -5.45 27.38
CA ALA A 224 2.16 -5.85 28.71
C ALA A 224 3.39 -5.08 29.25
N ALA A 225 4.33 -4.70 28.38
CA ALA A 225 5.59 -4.06 28.76
C ALA A 225 5.83 -2.70 28.10
N TRP A 226 4.89 -2.23 27.29
CA TRP A 226 5.07 -1.01 26.52
C TRP A 226 3.72 -0.40 26.09
N THR A 227 3.76 0.89 25.78
CA THR A 227 2.63 1.64 25.28
C THR A 227 3.02 2.50 24.09
N GLU A 228 2.01 2.89 23.32
CA GLU A 228 2.10 3.93 22.31
C GLU A 228 1.01 4.97 22.55
N SER A 229 1.27 6.21 22.14
CA SER A 229 0.30 7.30 22.21
C SER A 229 0.42 8.19 20.98
N TYR A 230 -0.72 8.56 20.41
CA TYR A 230 -0.82 9.35 19.19
C TYR A 230 -1.85 10.46 19.36
N ALA A 231 -1.52 11.67 18.91
CA ALA A 231 -2.43 12.79 18.82
C ALA A 231 -2.52 13.27 17.38
N TYR A 232 -3.70 13.76 16.98
CA TYR A 232 -3.97 14.23 15.63
C TYR A 232 -4.58 15.62 15.65
N ASP A 233 -4.35 16.41 14.59
CA ASP A 233 -5.14 17.60 14.33
C ASP A 233 -6.46 17.27 13.58
N ASP A 234 -7.24 18.30 13.30
CA ASP A 234 -8.52 18.19 12.59
C ASP A 234 -8.37 17.74 11.11
N LEU A 235 -7.16 17.84 10.54
CA LEU A 235 -6.84 17.35 9.20
C LEU A 235 -6.31 15.90 9.22
N GLY A 236 -6.16 15.30 10.40
CA GLY A 236 -5.60 13.95 10.56
C GLY A 236 -4.09 13.89 10.57
N ASN A 237 -3.39 15.03 10.57
CA ASN A 237 -1.94 15.03 10.76
C ASN A 237 -1.59 14.59 12.16
N LEU A 238 -0.55 13.77 12.28
CA LEU A 238 0.01 13.40 13.57
C LEU A 238 0.67 14.63 14.22
N THR A 239 0.23 15.01 15.41
CA THR A 239 0.75 16.17 16.19
C THR A 239 1.58 15.73 17.38
N ALA A 240 1.49 14.47 17.79
CA ALA A 240 2.41 13.87 18.74
C ALA A 240 2.45 12.35 18.57
N ALA A 241 3.62 11.76 18.78
CA ALA A 241 3.80 10.31 18.76
C ALA A 241 4.81 9.87 19.82
N THR A 242 4.45 8.84 20.58
CA THR A 242 5.33 8.15 21.52
C THR A 242 5.16 6.65 21.30
N HIS A 243 6.25 5.91 21.16
CA HIS A 243 6.25 4.45 20.97
C HIS A 243 7.60 3.87 21.42
N PRO A 244 7.77 2.56 21.62
CA PRO A 244 9.10 2.02 21.93
C PRO A 244 10.02 2.18 20.70
N ALA A 245 11.16 2.86 20.86
CA ALA A 245 12.14 3.04 19.79
C ALA A 245 13.51 2.47 20.21
N PRO A 246 13.94 1.33 19.66
CA PRO A 246 15.19 0.67 20.05
C PRO A 246 16.44 1.52 19.78
N GLY A 247 16.33 2.45 18.82
CA GLY A 247 17.38 3.39 18.43
C GLY A 247 17.33 4.76 19.13
N GLY A 248 16.43 4.95 20.11
CA GLY A 248 16.25 6.19 20.85
C GLY A 248 14.97 6.95 20.51
N GLN A 249 14.49 7.77 21.45
CA GLN A 249 13.24 8.53 21.37
C GLN A 249 13.36 9.84 20.55
N ASP A 250 14.35 9.94 19.68
CA ASP A 250 14.71 11.22 19.03
C ASP A 250 13.65 11.72 18.03
N ALA A 251 12.78 10.85 17.51
CA ALA A 251 11.66 11.22 16.65
C ALA A 251 10.32 11.32 17.40
N GLN A 252 10.32 11.11 18.72
CA GLN A 252 9.11 11.10 19.54
C GLN A 252 8.85 12.45 20.19
N GLY A 253 7.59 12.71 20.49
CA GLY A 253 7.11 13.95 21.09
C GLY A 253 6.29 14.78 20.11
N PRO A 254 6.20 16.11 20.33
CA PRO A 254 5.43 17.01 19.47
C PRO A 254 5.92 16.97 18.02
N VAL A 255 4.96 17.01 17.11
CA VAL A 255 5.15 17.07 15.66
C VAL A 255 4.57 18.40 15.18
N GLU A 256 5.41 19.22 14.56
CA GLU A 256 5.02 20.52 14.01
C GLU A 256 4.85 20.41 12.50
N HIS A 257 3.87 21.17 11.98
CA HIS A 257 3.53 21.18 10.56
C HIS A 257 3.50 22.59 10.00
N THR A 258 3.80 22.71 8.71
CA THR A 258 3.41 23.86 7.88
C THR A 258 2.52 23.34 6.76
N GLY A 259 1.21 23.55 6.88
CA GLY A 259 0.24 22.89 6.02
C GLY A 259 0.23 21.38 6.29
N THR A 260 0.54 20.58 5.26
CA THR A 260 0.63 19.10 5.31
C THR A 260 2.06 18.60 5.51
N MET A 261 3.05 19.50 5.57
CA MET A 261 4.47 19.15 5.66
C MET A 261 4.94 19.14 7.12
N VAL A 262 5.49 18.02 7.57
CA VAL A 262 6.09 17.88 8.91
C VAL A 262 7.40 18.66 8.97
N THR A 263 7.48 19.76 9.74
CA THR A 263 8.71 20.56 9.89
C THR A 263 9.61 20.06 11.01
N SER A 264 9.02 19.50 12.08
CA SER A 264 9.76 18.88 13.18
C SER A 264 8.97 17.72 13.79
N ALA A 265 9.69 16.74 14.34
CA ALA A 265 9.14 15.65 15.14
C ALA A 265 10.15 15.31 16.24
N GLY A 266 9.83 15.68 17.49
CA GLY A 266 10.77 15.54 18.61
C GLY A 266 12.08 16.29 18.38
N ARG A 267 13.19 15.55 18.32
CA ARG A 267 14.56 16.06 18.08
C ARG A 267 14.98 15.98 16.60
N THR A 268 14.03 15.70 15.71
CA THR A 268 14.23 15.61 14.27
C THR A 268 13.61 16.83 13.57
N ALA A 269 14.37 17.45 12.68
CA ALA A 269 13.91 18.56 11.85
C ALA A 269 14.00 18.20 10.37
N TYR A 270 13.01 18.64 9.58
CA TYR A 270 12.89 18.35 8.15
C TYR A 270 12.93 19.65 7.35
N ALA A 271 13.58 19.62 6.20
CA ALA A 271 13.58 20.72 5.24
C ALA A 271 13.05 20.21 3.90
N TYR A 272 12.25 21.05 3.25
CA TYR A 272 11.57 20.76 1.99
C TYR A 272 12.07 21.66 0.88
N ASP A 273 12.00 21.19 -0.36
CA ASP A 273 12.13 22.04 -1.54
C ASP A 273 10.80 22.73 -1.89
N GLY A 274 10.81 23.56 -2.95
CA GLY A 274 9.61 24.27 -3.40
C GLY A 274 8.48 23.36 -3.92
N GLN A 275 8.74 22.08 -4.19
CA GLN A 275 7.72 21.08 -4.56
C GLN A 275 7.12 20.40 -3.32
N GLY A 276 7.64 20.66 -2.11
CA GLY A 276 7.18 19.98 -0.90
C GLY A 276 7.81 18.61 -0.72
N ARG A 277 8.98 18.34 -1.30
CA ARG A 277 9.73 17.08 -1.08
C ARG A 277 10.78 17.29 0.00
N VAL A 278 10.92 16.34 0.92
CA VAL A 278 11.97 16.37 1.94
C VAL A 278 13.34 16.30 1.25
N VAL A 279 14.17 17.33 1.41
CA VAL A 279 15.55 17.38 0.86
C VAL A 279 16.62 17.19 1.94
N ARG A 280 16.26 17.40 3.21
CA ARG A 280 17.17 17.18 4.34
C ARG A 280 16.42 16.82 5.61
N MET A 281 16.97 15.87 6.36
CA MET A 281 16.52 15.52 7.71
C MET A 281 17.70 15.61 8.67
N ILE A 282 17.49 16.23 9.83
CA ILE A 282 18.51 16.41 10.86
C ILE A 282 17.98 15.85 12.16
N ARG A 283 18.57 14.78 12.66
CA ARG A 283 18.26 14.18 13.96
C ARG A 283 19.33 14.54 14.97
N ARG A 284 18.93 15.10 16.10
CA ARG A 284 19.83 15.36 17.23
C ARG A 284 19.72 14.23 18.25
N THR A 285 20.81 13.51 18.47
CA THR A 285 20.85 12.49 19.53
C THR A 285 20.77 13.12 20.91
N LEU A 286 20.52 12.31 21.95
CA LEU A 286 20.59 12.76 23.35
C LEU A 286 21.95 13.38 23.73
N SER A 287 23.05 12.88 23.15
CA SER A 287 24.40 13.43 23.35
C SER A 287 24.66 14.75 22.63
N GLY A 288 23.72 15.24 21.81
CA GLY A 288 23.86 16.47 21.02
C GLY A 288 24.53 16.28 19.66
N LEU A 289 24.93 15.06 19.31
CA LEU A 289 25.43 14.74 17.97
C LEU A 289 24.32 14.94 16.93
N ARG A 290 24.69 15.50 15.77
CA ARG A 290 23.78 15.69 14.65
C ARG A 290 24.00 14.59 13.62
N ARG A 291 22.97 13.81 13.35
CA ARG A 291 22.88 12.89 12.22
C ARG A 291 22.11 13.59 11.11
N ILE A 292 22.63 13.56 9.89
CA ILE A 292 22.11 14.32 8.76
C ILE A 292 21.88 13.37 7.59
N TRP A 293 20.69 13.46 7.02
CA TRP A 293 20.33 12.81 5.76
C TRP A 293 20.09 13.89 4.72
N THR A 294 20.53 13.65 3.49
CA THR A 294 20.19 14.49 2.34
C THR A 294 19.56 13.64 1.26
N TYR A 295 18.51 14.17 0.64
CA TYR A 295 17.67 13.49 -0.33
C TYR A 295 17.69 14.26 -1.64
N ALA A 296 17.92 13.56 -2.75
CA ALA A 296 17.88 14.13 -4.10
C ALA A 296 16.70 13.54 -4.88
N TRP A 297 16.01 14.39 -5.65
CA TRP A 297 14.79 14.05 -6.37
C TRP A 297 14.88 14.46 -7.84
N ASP A 298 14.29 13.67 -8.74
CA ASP A 298 14.16 14.02 -10.15
C ASP A 298 12.91 14.88 -10.44
N ALA A 299 12.71 15.25 -11.71
CA ALA A 299 11.57 16.09 -12.12
C ALA A 299 10.21 15.36 -11.98
N GLU A 300 10.22 14.03 -11.91
CA GLU A 300 9.04 13.19 -11.74
C GLU A 300 8.62 13.01 -10.27
N ASP A 301 9.39 13.56 -9.33
CA ASP A 301 9.27 13.41 -7.87
C ASP A 301 9.66 12.01 -7.36
N ARG A 302 10.64 11.36 -8.01
CA ARG A 302 11.23 10.10 -7.54
C ARG A 302 12.55 10.37 -6.83
N LEU A 303 12.78 9.66 -5.72
CA LEU A 303 13.98 9.81 -4.90
C LEU A 303 15.17 9.14 -5.58
N THR A 304 16.10 9.90 -6.14
CA THR A 304 17.22 9.33 -6.91
C THR A 304 18.44 9.02 -6.06
N GLU A 305 18.65 9.74 -4.96
CA GLU A 305 19.82 9.54 -4.09
C GLU A 305 19.53 9.91 -2.63
N VAL A 306 20.13 9.16 -1.70
CA VAL A 306 20.15 9.48 -0.27
C VAL A 306 21.56 9.35 0.27
N ALA A 307 22.08 10.42 0.87
CA ALA A 307 23.25 10.33 1.73
C ALA A 307 22.77 10.09 3.17
N THR A 308 23.19 8.97 3.75
CA THR A 308 22.89 8.60 5.13
C THR A 308 24.08 8.98 6.04
N PRO A 309 23.85 9.25 7.33
CA PRO A 309 24.94 9.65 8.23
C PRO A 309 25.95 8.52 8.51
N ASP A 310 25.54 7.27 8.37
CA ASP A 310 26.30 6.09 8.80
C ASP A 310 26.38 4.96 7.75
N LYS A 311 25.49 4.92 6.76
CA LYS A 311 25.38 3.82 5.78
C LYS A 311 25.83 4.21 4.36
N GLY A 312 26.45 5.38 4.22
CA GLY A 312 26.97 5.89 2.94
C GLY A 312 25.89 6.49 2.04
N ILE A 313 26.22 6.64 0.76
CA ILE A 313 25.35 7.20 -0.27
C ILE A 313 24.69 6.06 -1.04
N TRP A 314 23.38 6.16 -1.22
CA TRP A 314 22.56 5.20 -1.93
C TRP A 314 21.88 5.85 -3.12
N ARG A 315 21.94 5.18 -4.27
CA ARG A 315 21.28 5.60 -5.51
C ARG A 315 20.14 4.66 -5.87
N TYR A 316 19.04 5.21 -6.36
CA TYR A 316 17.88 4.46 -6.81
C TYR A 316 17.63 4.67 -8.31
N ARG A 317 17.29 3.59 -9.02
CA ARG A 317 16.95 3.63 -10.45
C ARG A 317 15.52 3.20 -10.68
N TYR A 318 14.90 3.75 -11.71
CA TYR A 318 13.50 3.54 -12.02
C TYR A 318 13.28 3.26 -13.50
N ASP A 319 12.30 2.41 -13.79
CA ASP A 319 11.83 2.23 -15.15
C ASP A 319 11.01 3.43 -15.66
N ALA A 320 10.62 3.38 -16.93
CA ALA A 320 9.82 4.42 -17.59
C ALA A 320 8.42 4.62 -16.97
N LEU A 321 7.94 3.65 -16.18
CA LEU A 321 6.66 3.70 -15.46
C LEU A 321 6.84 4.16 -14.00
N GLY A 322 8.10 4.37 -13.59
CA GLY A 322 8.51 4.86 -12.29
C GLY A 322 8.51 3.80 -11.19
N ARG A 323 8.62 2.53 -11.54
CA ARG A 323 8.89 1.44 -10.57
C ARG A 323 10.38 1.35 -10.33
N ARG A 324 10.80 1.16 -9.08
CA ARG A 324 12.21 1.07 -8.72
C ARG A 324 12.81 -0.24 -9.25
N THR A 325 13.79 -0.16 -10.15
CA THR A 325 14.46 -1.33 -10.76
C THR A 325 15.75 -1.71 -10.05
N ALA A 326 16.36 -0.76 -9.33
CA ALA A 326 17.55 -1.05 -8.53
C ALA A 326 17.74 -0.08 -7.37
N LYS A 327 18.49 -0.55 -6.35
CA LYS A 327 19.18 0.31 -5.39
C LYS A 327 20.64 -0.09 -5.28
N SER A 328 21.52 0.91 -5.17
CA SER A 328 22.96 0.69 -5.17
C SER A 328 23.65 1.55 -4.12
N ARG A 329 24.59 0.97 -3.38
CA ARG A 329 25.46 1.73 -2.46
C ARG A 329 26.70 2.19 -3.20
N LEU A 330 27.05 3.47 -3.06
CA LEU A 330 28.20 4.07 -3.71
C LEU A 330 29.42 4.09 -2.78
N GLY A 331 30.59 3.78 -3.33
CA GLY A 331 31.90 4.01 -2.71
C GLY A 331 32.30 5.49 -2.77
N GLU A 332 33.39 5.85 -2.11
CA GLU A 332 33.89 7.24 -2.06
C GLU A 332 34.27 7.78 -3.45
N ASP A 333 34.68 6.90 -4.36
CA ASP A 333 35.01 7.19 -5.75
C ASP A 333 33.80 7.16 -6.69
N GLY A 334 32.59 6.92 -6.17
CA GLY A 334 31.35 6.82 -6.92
C GLY A 334 31.09 5.45 -7.56
N THR A 335 31.95 4.45 -7.32
CA THR A 335 31.72 3.07 -7.79
C THR A 335 30.58 2.39 -7.03
N VAL A 336 29.91 1.44 -7.68
CA VAL A 336 28.86 0.63 -7.02
C VAL A 336 29.53 -0.46 -6.18
N THR A 337 29.33 -0.41 -4.87
CA THR A 337 29.88 -1.38 -3.90
C THR A 337 28.87 -2.45 -3.50
N GLU A 338 27.59 -2.17 -3.69
CA GLU A 338 26.49 -3.10 -3.46
C GLU A 338 25.36 -2.75 -4.42
N GLU A 339 24.68 -3.76 -4.96
CA GLU A 339 23.49 -3.57 -5.78
C GLU A 339 22.43 -4.63 -5.48
N ILE A 340 21.18 -4.15 -5.40
CA ILE A 340 19.99 -4.97 -5.35
C ILE A 340 19.13 -4.60 -6.55
N LEU A 341 18.79 -5.59 -7.36
CA LEU A 341 17.88 -5.45 -8.50
C LEU A 341 16.47 -5.87 -8.09
N PHE A 342 15.48 -5.15 -8.58
CA PHE A 342 14.06 -5.41 -8.35
C PHE A 342 13.38 -5.76 -9.67
N THR A 343 12.53 -6.78 -9.64
CA THR A 343 11.68 -7.16 -10.76
C THR A 343 10.23 -7.10 -10.33
N TRP A 344 9.42 -6.51 -11.18
CA TRP A 344 8.00 -6.26 -10.93
C TRP A 344 7.14 -7.18 -11.77
N ASP A 345 5.99 -7.50 -11.21
CA ASP A 345 4.86 -8.15 -11.85
C ASP A 345 3.72 -7.15 -11.74
N CYS A 346 3.59 -6.30 -12.76
CA CYS A 346 2.78 -5.08 -12.73
C CYS A 346 3.16 -4.15 -11.57
N ALA A 347 2.28 -3.97 -10.58
CA ALA A 347 2.53 -3.17 -9.38
C ALA A 347 3.03 -3.99 -8.18
N ASN A 348 3.07 -5.32 -8.28
CA ASN A 348 3.54 -6.20 -7.23
C ASN A 348 5.03 -6.50 -7.40
N LEU A 349 5.80 -6.47 -6.31
CA LEU A 349 7.22 -6.84 -6.34
C LEU A 349 7.32 -8.37 -6.50
N ALA A 350 7.90 -8.82 -7.61
CA ALA A 350 7.99 -10.25 -7.92
C ALA A 350 9.26 -10.88 -7.40
N GLU A 351 10.38 -10.16 -7.50
CA GLU A 351 11.70 -10.66 -7.16
C GLU A 351 12.62 -9.51 -6.73
N GLN A 352 13.44 -9.75 -5.70
CA GLN A 352 14.69 -9.03 -5.51
C GLN A 352 15.87 -9.96 -5.78
N ARG A 353 16.97 -9.42 -6.29
CA ARG A 353 18.21 -10.14 -6.55
C ARG A 353 19.41 -9.33 -6.06
N ALA A 354 20.27 -9.97 -5.27
CA ALA A 354 21.56 -9.43 -4.86
C ALA A 354 22.68 -10.38 -5.27
N VAL A 355 23.88 -9.84 -5.49
CA VAL A 355 25.10 -10.64 -5.64
C VAL A 355 26.11 -10.16 -4.62
N ARG A 356 26.64 -11.06 -3.80
CA ARG A 356 27.67 -10.78 -2.80
C ARG A 356 28.70 -11.90 -2.81
N ASP A 357 29.97 -11.55 -2.94
CA ASP A 357 31.10 -12.50 -2.89
C ASP A 357 30.90 -13.71 -3.82
N GLY A 358 30.43 -13.46 -5.04
CA GLY A 358 30.18 -14.50 -6.04
C GLY A 358 28.94 -15.39 -5.78
N VAL A 359 28.14 -15.09 -4.75
CA VAL A 359 26.87 -15.75 -4.44
C VAL A 359 25.70 -14.88 -4.87
N VAL A 360 24.80 -15.43 -5.65
CA VAL A 360 23.51 -14.82 -5.98
C VAL A 360 22.51 -15.21 -4.90
N GLU A 361 21.78 -14.24 -4.37
CA GLU A 361 20.61 -14.45 -3.53
C GLU A 361 19.38 -13.83 -4.20
N THR A 362 18.28 -14.57 -4.21
CA THR A 362 16.97 -14.03 -4.62
C THR A 362 15.92 -14.32 -3.58
N ASP A 363 15.06 -13.33 -3.32
CA ASP A 363 13.74 -13.56 -2.74
C ASP A 363 12.69 -13.33 -3.82
N THR A 364 11.78 -14.27 -3.98
CA THR A 364 10.62 -14.14 -4.87
C THR A 364 9.34 -14.20 -4.06
N TRP A 365 8.38 -13.34 -4.41
CA TRP A 365 7.09 -13.25 -3.72
C TRP A 365 5.93 -13.59 -4.64
N ASP A 366 5.06 -14.47 -4.17
CA ASP A 366 3.76 -14.75 -4.75
C ASP A 366 2.67 -14.02 -3.98
N TRP A 367 1.70 -13.49 -4.72
CA TRP A 367 0.63 -12.63 -4.20
C TRP A 367 -0.71 -13.34 -4.39
N GLU A 368 -1.64 -13.18 -3.45
CA GLU A 368 -3.01 -13.64 -3.64
C GLU A 368 -3.60 -12.95 -4.90
N PRO A 369 -4.22 -13.71 -5.83
CA PRO A 369 -4.65 -13.20 -7.13
C PRO A 369 -5.49 -11.92 -7.03
N GLY A 370 -5.18 -10.92 -7.86
CA GLY A 370 -5.87 -9.63 -7.87
C GLY A 370 -5.60 -8.71 -6.66
N THR A 371 -4.71 -9.08 -5.74
CA THR A 371 -4.47 -8.30 -4.50
C THR A 371 -3.01 -7.87 -4.31
N HIS A 372 -2.76 -7.13 -3.23
CA HIS A 372 -1.43 -6.80 -2.71
C HIS A 372 -1.09 -7.56 -1.42
N ARG A 373 -1.76 -8.70 -1.16
CA ARG A 373 -1.47 -9.58 -0.02
C ARG A 373 -0.48 -10.65 -0.44
N ALA A 374 0.69 -10.66 0.19
CA ALA A 374 1.71 -11.65 -0.10
C ALA A 374 1.31 -13.01 0.48
N ALA A 375 1.39 -14.07 -0.32
CA ALA A 375 1.00 -15.43 0.05
C ALA A 375 2.23 -16.29 0.40
N ALA A 376 3.32 -16.17 -0.36
CA ALA A 376 4.53 -16.96 -0.16
C ALA A 376 5.80 -16.17 -0.50
N GLN A 377 6.89 -16.52 0.18
CA GLN A 377 8.25 -16.09 -0.15
C GLN A 377 9.12 -17.33 -0.39
N VAL A 378 9.92 -17.31 -1.46
CA VAL A 378 10.97 -18.31 -1.69
C VAL A 378 12.31 -17.60 -1.75
N ARG A 379 13.24 -18.02 -0.88
CA ARG A 379 14.64 -17.60 -0.90
C ARG A 379 15.50 -18.67 -1.56
N ARG A 380 16.32 -18.28 -2.52
CA ARG A 380 17.28 -19.16 -3.22
C ARG A 380 18.66 -18.56 -3.20
N ARG A 381 19.69 -19.41 -3.10
CA ARG A 381 21.10 -19.02 -3.19
C ARG A 381 21.87 -19.96 -4.11
N TRP A 382 22.72 -19.43 -4.97
CA TRP A 382 23.60 -20.21 -5.85
C TRP A 382 24.87 -19.43 -6.20
N HIS A 383 25.90 -20.09 -6.70
CA HIS A 383 27.13 -19.42 -7.12
C HIS A 383 26.96 -18.77 -8.50
N THR A 384 27.69 -17.69 -8.75
CA THR A 384 27.70 -17.04 -10.07
C THR A 384 28.35 -17.89 -11.15
N ASP A 385 29.37 -18.68 -10.77
CA ASP A 385 30.14 -19.56 -11.66
C ASP A 385 29.58 -20.99 -11.74
N ASP A 386 28.63 -21.34 -10.87
CA ASP A 386 28.02 -22.67 -10.78
C ASP A 386 26.51 -22.54 -10.48
N PRO A 387 25.63 -22.98 -11.40
CA PRO A 387 24.19 -22.87 -11.20
C PRO A 387 23.63 -23.82 -10.13
N ASP A 388 24.45 -24.71 -9.54
CA ASP A 388 23.99 -25.59 -8.47
C ASP A 388 23.53 -24.78 -7.24
N GLU A 389 22.32 -25.09 -6.78
CA GLU A 389 21.64 -24.36 -5.72
C GLU A 389 22.21 -24.72 -4.35
N ILE A 390 22.72 -23.72 -3.63
CA ILE A 390 23.32 -23.84 -2.29
C ILE A 390 22.24 -24.04 -1.22
N ASP A 391 21.18 -23.24 -1.29
CA ASP A 391 20.11 -23.22 -0.29
C ASP A 391 18.79 -22.77 -0.93
N ARG A 392 17.70 -23.41 -0.51
CA ARG A 392 16.32 -23.07 -0.86
C ARG A 392 15.46 -23.06 0.38
N ARG A 393 14.73 -21.97 0.60
CA ARG A 393 13.78 -21.88 1.71
C ARG A 393 12.45 -21.36 1.22
N PHE A 394 11.41 -22.11 1.54
CA PHE A 394 10.03 -21.71 1.33
C PHE A 394 9.44 -21.19 2.64
N TYR A 395 8.68 -20.11 2.54
CA TYR A 395 7.90 -19.55 3.63
C TYR A 395 6.49 -19.25 3.16
N ALA A 396 5.50 -19.79 3.86
CA ALA A 396 4.15 -19.27 3.80
C ALA A 396 4.12 -17.92 4.52
N ILE A 397 3.48 -16.92 3.92
CA ILE A 397 3.28 -15.61 4.53
C ILE A 397 1.91 -15.59 5.16
N VAL A 398 1.85 -15.33 6.46
CA VAL A 398 0.61 -14.98 7.16
C VAL A 398 0.60 -13.48 7.34
N THR A 399 -0.53 -12.85 7.05
CA THR A 399 -0.71 -11.40 7.17
C THR A 399 -1.61 -11.02 8.32
N ASP A 400 -1.49 -9.78 8.75
CA ASP A 400 -2.44 -9.13 9.64
C ASP A 400 -3.75 -8.76 8.93
N LEU A 401 -4.57 -7.95 9.62
CA LEU A 401 -5.82 -7.46 9.08
C LEU A 401 -5.66 -6.63 7.81
N ALA A 402 -4.61 -5.82 7.67
CA ALA A 402 -4.43 -4.99 6.50
C ALA A 402 -3.74 -5.71 5.32
N GLY A 403 -3.29 -6.95 5.50
CA GLY A 403 -2.48 -7.65 4.51
C GLY A 403 -0.98 -7.40 4.69
N THR A 404 -0.58 -6.77 5.80
CA THR A 404 0.82 -6.62 6.20
C THR A 404 1.37 -7.98 6.63
N PRO A 405 2.52 -8.44 6.12
CA PRO A 405 3.14 -9.67 6.60
C PRO A 405 3.37 -9.62 8.11
N SER A 406 2.81 -10.60 8.83
CA SER A 406 2.94 -10.73 10.28
C SER A 406 3.83 -11.91 10.67
N GLU A 407 3.84 -12.99 9.88
CA GLU A 407 4.71 -14.15 10.07
C GLU A 407 5.23 -14.72 8.75
N LEU A 408 6.47 -15.23 8.78
CA LEU A 408 6.95 -16.21 7.81
C LEU A 408 6.99 -17.58 8.48
N VAL A 409 6.32 -18.55 7.87
CA VAL A 409 6.12 -19.89 8.42
C VAL A 409 6.76 -20.91 7.48
N GLY A 410 7.67 -21.74 8.01
CA GLY A 410 8.24 -22.85 7.26
C GLY A 410 7.23 -23.99 7.06
N GLU A 411 7.54 -24.93 6.17
CA GLU A 411 6.65 -26.06 5.83
C GLU A 411 6.34 -26.99 7.01
N ASP A 412 7.24 -27.01 8.01
CA ASP A 412 7.10 -27.72 9.28
C ASP A 412 6.29 -26.95 10.33
N GLY A 413 5.85 -25.72 10.01
CA GLY A 413 5.16 -24.81 10.90
C GLY A 413 6.05 -24.00 11.83
N THR A 414 7.38 -24.05 11.65
CA THR A 414 8.30 -23.20 12.39
C THR A 414 8.08 -21.73 12.01
N ILE A 415 7.86 -20.88 13.01
CA ILE A 415 7.76 -19.43 12.83
C ILE A 415 9.19 -18.87 12.65
N ALA A 416 9.61 -18.72 11.40
CA ALA A 416 10.95 -18.29 11.04
C ALA A 416 11.16 -16.77 11.22
N TRP A 417 10.08 -16.01 11.11
CA TRP A 417 10.09 -14.56 11.27
C TRP A 417 8.73 -14.05 11.76
N ARG A 418 8.75 -12.93 12.46
CA ARG A 418 7.55 -12.17 12.82
C ARG A 418 7.77 -10.68 12.72
N ALA A 419 6.72 -9.95 12.37
CA ALA A 419 6.72 -8.51 12.46
C ALA A 419 6.82 -8.05 13.92
N ALA A 420 7.65 -7.05 14.17
CA ALA A 420 7.76 -6.37 15.45
C ALA A 420 7.84 -4.87 15.17
N THR A 421 6.69 -4.23 14.97
CA THR A 421 6.60 -2.81 14.60
C THR A 421 5.59 -2.07 15.46
N SER A 422 5.74 -0.75 15.56
CA SER A 422 4.70 0.14 16.06
C SER A 422 3.47 0.13 15.15
N VAL A 423 2.39 0.81 15.57
CA VAL A 423 1.18 1.01 14.75
C VAL A 423 1.51 1.55 13.36
N TRP A 424 2.48 2.46 13.25
CA TRP A 424 2.89 3.08 12.00
C TRP A 424 4.11 2.42 11.33
N GLY A 425 4.50 1.23 11.77
CA GLY A 425 5.50 0.43 11.07
C GLY A 425 6.96 0.68 11.47
N SER A 426 7.22 1.47 12.53
CA SER A 426 8.58 1.67 13.08
C SER A 426 9.05 0.38 13.76
N PRO A 427 10.27 -0.13 13.49
CA PRO A 427 10.76 -1.35 14.12
C PRO A 427 10.83 -1.24 15.65
N LEU A 428 10.38 -2.29 16.33
CA LEU A 428 10.49 -2.47 17.78
C LEU A 428 11.68 -3.38 18.12
N ALA A 429 12.08 -3.38 19.40
CA ALA A 429 13.28 -4.09 19.84
C ALA A 429 13.07 -5.60 19.71
N GLY A 430 14.09 -6.31 19.22
CA GLY A 430 14.04 -7.76 19.06
C GLY A 430 13.40 -8.26 17.76
N GLY A 431 13.02 -7.36 16.84
CA GLY A 431 12.64 -7.71 15.47
C GLY A 431 13.82 -8.27 14.66
N ASN A 432 13.57 -9.30 13.84
CA ASN A 432 14.56 -9.83 12.88
C ASN A 432 14.27 -9.28 11.48
N ASP A 433 14.63 -8.03 11.21
CA ASP A 433 14.20 -7.34 9.98
C ASP A 433 14.85 -7.87 8.68
N GLY A 434 15.76 -8.86 8.75
CA GLY A 434 16.55 -9.32 7.61
C GLY A 434 15.87 -10.37 6.70
N LEU A 435 14.82 -11.05 7.17
CA LEU A 435 14.19 -12.14 6.39
C LEU A 435 13.05 -11.65 5.49
N CYS A 436 12.19 -10.77 6.01
CA CYS A 436 11.07 -10.19 5.26
C CYS A 436 11.27 -8.68 5.12
N PRO A 437 11.57 -8.16 3.92
CA PRO A 437 11.69 -6.72 3.69
C PRO A 437 10.34 -6.04 3.41
N LEU A 438 9.26 -6.80 3.26
CA LEU A 438 7.92 -6.25 3.00
C LEU A 438 7.37 -5.60 4.27
N ALA A 439 6.72 -4.44 4.11
CA ALA A 439 6.04 -3.72 5.19
C ALA A 439 4.52 -3.73 4.94
N PHE A 440 3.82 -2.60 5.10
CA PHE A 440 2.40 -2.50 4.69
C PHE A 440 2.23 -2.95 3.23
N PRO A 441 1.03 -3.37 2.79
CA PRO A 441 0.80 -3.75 1.39
C PRO A 441 1.38 -2.74 0.41
N GLY A 442 2.11 -3.22 -0.60
CA GLY A 442 2.82 -2.38 -1.59
C GLY A 442 4.17 -1.79 -1.13
N GLN A 443 4.53 -1.94 0.16
CA GLN A 443 5.71 -1.31 0.73
C GLN A 443 6.91 -2.25 0.87
N TYR A 444 8.09 -1.72 0.57
CA TYR A 444 9.39 -2.35 0.79
C TYR A 444 10.22 -1.50 1.77
N ARG A 445 10.66 -2.08 2.88
CA ARG A 445 11.51 -1.42 3.88
C ARG A 445 12.95 -1.33 3.38
N ASP A 446 13.48 -0.12 3.32
CA ASP A 446 14.90 0.15 3.04
C ASP A 446 15.67 0.26 4.36
N PRO A 447 16.45 -0.78 4.77
CA PRO A 447 17.16 -0.74 6.03
C PRO A 447 18.20 0.39 6.08
N GLU A 448 18.70 0.82 4.92
CA GLU A 448 19.71 1.87 4.84
C GLU A 448 19.17 3.27 5.23
N THR A 449 17.90 3.55 4.95
CA THR A 449 17.29 4.87 5.23
C THR A 449 16.29 4.82 6.39
N GLY A 450 15.70 3.64 6.65
CA GLY A 450 14.53 3.49 7.51
C GLY A 450 13.22 3.85 6.81
N LEU A 451 13.26 4.26 5.53
CA LEU A 451 12.08 4.55 4.74
C LEU A 451 11.44 3.27 4.22
N HIS A 452 10.16 3.36 3.90
CA HIS A 452 9.46 2.35 3.13
C HIS A 452 9.24 2.89 1.71
N TYR A 453 9.82 2.25 0.71
CA TYR A 453 9.50 2.50 -0.68
C TYR A 453 8.07 1.99 -0.96
N ASN A 454 7.19 2.85 -1.45
CA ASN A 454 5.79 2.55 -1.74
C ASN A 454 5.44 3.00 -3.17
N LEU A 455 5.97 2.27 -4.15
CA LEU A 455 5.80 2.43 -5.60
C LEU A 455 5.95 3.87 -6.14
N ALA A 456 4.98 4.74 -5.92
CA ALA A 456 4.98 6.15 -6.30
C ALA A 456 5.61 7.10 -5.28
N ARG A 457 5.70 6.74 -3.99
CA ARG A 457 6.19 7.61 -2.91
C ARG A 457 7.11 6.87 -1.94
N TYR A 458 7.75 7.62 -1.03
CA TYR A 458 8.54 7.09 0.08
C TYR A 458 7.88 7.45 1.39
N TYR A 459 7.50 6.44 2.16
CA TYR A 459 6.86 6.57 3.46
C TYR A 459 7.91 6.54 4.57
N THR A 460 7.71 7.35 5.61
CA THR A 460 8.47 7.25 6.86
C THR A 460 7.54 6.83 8.00
N PRO A 461 7.85 5.73 8.71
CA PRO A 461 7.06 5.30 9.86
C PRO A 461 7.20 6.26 11.06
N ASP A 462 8.28 7.06 11.12
CA ASP A 462 8.55 7.98 12.24
C ASP A 462 7.47 9.08 12.38
N THR A 463 6.92 9.53 11.25
CA THR A 463 5.92 10.61 11.20
C THR A 463 4.64 10.20 10.47
N ALA A 464 4.48 8.90 10.20
CA ALA A 464 3.33 8.31 9.52
C ALA A 464 2.92 9.03 8.22
N SER A 465 3.90 9.49 7.44
CA SER A 465 3.69 10.34 6.27
C SER A 465 4.64 10.02 5.13
N PHE A 466 4.29 10.48 3.93
CA PHE A 466 5.17 10.45 2.77
C PHE A 466 6.13 11.64 2.74
N LEU A 467 7.32 11.42 2.19
CA LEU A 467 8.38 12.43 2.03
C LEU A 467 8.14 13.38 0.85
N SER A 468 7.12 13.13 0.04
CA SER A 468 6.75 13.92 -1.14
C SER A 468 5.23 13.98 -1.24
N PRO A 469 4.67 15.04 -1.84
CA PRO A 469 3.23 15.11 -2.06
C PRO A 469 2.79 14.02 -3.04
N ASP A 470 1.51 13.65 -2.96
CA ASP A 470 0.87 12.77 -3.92
C ASP A 470 1.07 13.29 -5.35
N PRO A 471 1.67 12.48 -6.25
CA PRO A 471 1.83 12.82 -7.66
C PRO A 471 0.51 13.21 -8.37
N LEU A 472 -0.65 12.75 -7.89
CA LEU A 472 -1.97 13.07 -8.43
C LEU A 472 -2.51 14.44 -7.95
N GLY A 473 -1.83 15.09 -7.01
CA GLY A 473 -2.17 16.43 -6.51
C GLY A 473 -3.14 16.41 -5.33
N LEU A 474 -3.94 17.46 -5.17
CA LEU A 474 -4.87 17.65 -4.04
C LEU A 474 -6.32 17.21 -4.35
N VAL A 475 -6.61 16.85 -5.61
CA VAL A 475 -7.92 16.29 -5.99
C VAL A 475 -8.24 15.00 -5.24
N PRO A 476 -7.28 14.09 -5.02
CA PRO A 476 -7.55 12.88 -4.26
C PRO A 476 -7.86 13.06 -2.78
N ALA A 477 -7.09 13.89 -2.09
CA ALA A 477 -7.22 14.08 -0.65
C ALA A 477 -6.73 15.48 -0.21
N PRO A 478 -7.33 16.06 0.85
CA PRO A 478 -6.88 17.32 1.44
C PRO A 478 -5.45 17.27 1.97
N ASN A 479 -4.94 16.07 2.30
CA ASN A 479 -3.60 15.85 2.80
C ASN A 479 -2.78 14.96 1.88
N HIS A 480 -2.16 15.54 0.86
CA HIS A 480 -1.31 14.82 -0.09
C HIS A 480 0.01 14.24 0.48
N HIS A 481 0.31 14.41 1.77
CA HIS A 481 1.44 13.75 2.45
C HIS A 481 0.99 12.62 3.38
N ALA A 482 -0.32 12.43 3.59
CA ALA A 482 -0.84 11.37 4.45
C ALA A 482 -0.67 9.99 3.79
N TYR A 483 -0.57 8.97 4.64
CA TYR A 483 -0.70 7.57 4.23
C TYR A 483 -2.15 7.13 4.29
N VAL A 484 -2.59 6.58 5.42
CA VAL A 484 -3.98 6.20 5.68
C VAL A 484 -4.35 6.57 7.12
N ASP A 485 -5.64 6.74 7.39
CA ASP A 485 -6.12 7.14 8.72
C ASP A 485 -6.00 6.01 9.77
N ASN A 486 -6.06 4.75 9.34
CA ASN A 486 -5.89 3.58 10.22
C ASN A 486 -5.22 2.43 9.45
N PRO A 487 -3.96 2.06 9.80
CA PRO A 487 -3.16 1.09 9.05
C PRO A 487 -3.58 -0.37 9.29
N PHE A 488 -4.53 -0.63 10.19
CA PHE A 488 -5.13 -1.97 10.37
C PHE A 488 -6.39 -2.18 9.53
N ARG A 489 -6.92 -1.12 8.91
CA ARG A 489 -8.16 -1.16 8.11
C ARG A 489 -7.92 -0.82 6.65
N TRP A 490 -6.95 0.05 6.39
CA TRP A 490 -6.67 0.62 5.09
C TRP A 490 -5.21 0.41 4.73
N SER A 491 -4.96 0.29 3.44
CA SER A 491 -3.61 0.33 2.87
C SER A 491 -3.62 1.15 1.58
N ASP A 492 -2.51 1.79 1.24
CA ASP A 492 -2.28 2.41 -0.06
C ASP A 492 -1.10 1.69 -0.75
N PRO A 493 -1.35 0.61 -1.51
CA PRO A 493 -0.29 -0.21 -2.09
C PRO A 493 0.45 0.43 -3.26
N LEU A 494 -0.09 1.51 -3.82
CA LEU A 494 0.49 2.20 -4.97
C LEU A 494 1.21 3.48 -4.56
N GLY A 495 1.05 3.91 -3.31
CA GLY A 495 1.47 5.23 -2.88
C GLY A 495 0.72 6.32 -3.64
N LEU A 496 -0.54 6.09 -4.01
CA LEU A 496 -1.41 7.00 -4.74
C LEU A 496 -2.78 6.97 -4.08
N GLU A 497 -3.30 8.13 -3.69
CA GLU A 497 -4.69 8.26 -3.25
C GLU A 497 -5.54 8.74 -4.44
N GLY A 498 -6.78 8.25 -4.60
CA GLY A 498 -7.75 8.70 -5.61
C GLY A 498 -7.55 8.16 -7.05
N ASP A 499 -8.53 8.43 -7.94
CA ASP A 499 -8.58 8.00 -9.37
C ASP A 499 -8.69 6.49 -9.63
N GLY A 500 -9.42 5.76 -8.79
CA GLY A 500 -9.56 4.29 -8.92
C GLY A 500 -8.37 3.49 -8.40
N SER A 501 -7.21 4.13 -8.14
CA SER A 501 -6.13 3.65 -7.27
C SER A 501 -6.44 4.00 -5.80
N GLN A 502 -7.57 3.54 -5.28
CA GLN A 502 -8.03 3.90 -3.94
C GLN A 502 -7.26 3.13 -2.85
N PRO A 503 -7.16 3.68 -1.63
CA PRO A 503 -6.82 2.90 -0.46
C PRO A 503 -7.72 1.65 -0.40
N VAL A 504 -7.11 0.48 -0.27
CA VAL A 504 -7.84 -0.79 -0.28
C VAL A 504 -8.41 -1.01 1.11
N ARG A 505 -9.74 -1.08 1.20
CA ARG A 505 -10.45 -1.53 2.40
C ARG A 505 -10.24 -3.03 2.54
N VAL A 506 -9.72 -3.46 3.69
CA VAL A 506 -9.15 -4.80 3.76
C VAL A 506 -10.15 -5.89 4.21
N TYR A 507 -11.31 -5.53 4.77
CA TYR A 507 -12.45 -6.45 4.96
C TYR A 507 -13.80 -5.81 4.68
N ASP A 508 -14.68 -6.63 4.12
CA ASP A 508 -16.06 -6.34 3.76
C ASP A 508 -16.96 -6.60 4.97
N ASP A 509 -17.59 -5.56 5.52
CA ASP A 509 -18.62 -5.64 6.57
C ASP A 509 -20.03 -5.47 6.00
N SER A 510 -20.20 -5.60 4.67
CA SER A 510 -21.51 -5.52 4.04
C SER A 510 -22.32 -6.80 4.31
N GLU A 511 -23.38 -6.66 5.11
CA GLU A 511 -24.39 -7.72 5.22
C GLU A 511 -25.09 -7.90 3.85
N TYR A 512 -24.84 -9.03 3.18
CA TYR A 512 -25.53 -9.39 1.94
C TYR A 512 -26.71 -10.35 2.20
N GLY A 513 -27.94 -9.84 2.15
CA GLY A 513 -29.17 -10.62 2.19
C GLY A 513 -29.86 -10.67 0.83
N LYS A 514 -29.89 -11.85 0.18
CA LYS A 514 -30.51 -12.08 -1.14
C LYS A 514 -32.02 -12.29 -0.99
N HIS A 515 -32.88 -11.43 -1.55
CA HIS A 515 -34.32 -11.73 -1.67
C HIS A 515 -34.94 -11.35 -3.02
N GLY A 516 -35.30 -12.38 -3.79
CA GLY A 516 -36.56 -12.46 -4.55
C GLY A 516 -36.77 -11.56 -5.77
N ALA A 517 -36.71 -12.16 -6.96
CA ALA A 517 -37.12 -11.55 -8.21
C ALA A 517 -38.62 -11.19 -8.25
N SER A 518 -38.97 -9.94 -8.56
CA SER A 518 -40.10 -9.61 -9.45
C SER A 518 -40.01 -8.16 -9.97
N SER A 519 -40.51 -7.99 -11.19
CA SER A 519 -40.43 -6.86 -12.11
C SER A 519 -41.09 -5.54 -11.65
N GLY A 520 -40.47 -4.40 -12.00
CA GLY A 520 -41.18 -3.14 -12.25
C GLY A 520 -40.51 -1.85 -11.77
N SER A 521 -39.88 -1.12 -12.70
CA SER A 521 -39.79 0.35 -12.77
C SER A 521 -39.71 1.15 -11.44
N SER A 522 -38.58 1.09 -10.75
CA SER A 522 -37.92 2.23 -10.07
C SER A 522 -36.60 1.67 -9.52
N ALA A 523 -35.46 2.25 -9.89
CA ALA A 523 -34.16 1.70 -9.50
C ALA A 523 -33.91 1.94 -7.99
N LYS A 524 -34.35 0.98 -7.17
CA LYS A 524 -33.77 0.68 -5.86
C LYS A 524 -32.66 -0.36 -6.11
N GLY A 525 -31.40 0.02 -5.92
CA GLY A 525 -30.28 -0.90 -6.15
C GLY A 525 -30.14 -1.95 -5.04
N GLU A 526 -30.19 -3.22 -5.42
CA GLU A 526 -29.63 -4.36 -4.67
C GLU A 526 -28.50 -4.95 -5.53
N VAL A 527 -27.29 -5.12 -4.99
CA VAL A 527 -26.11 -5.60 -5.76
C VAL A 527 -25.98 -7.10 -5.60
N SER A 528 -25.88 -7.86 -6.70
CA SER A 528 -25.79 -9.33 -6.67
C SER A 528 -24.56 -9.86 -7.43
N ARG A 529 -23.68 -10.57 -6.69
CA ARG A 529 -22.49 -11.36 -7.09
C ARG A 529 -21.14 -10.61 -7.27
N ALA A 530 -20.09 -11.21 -6.71
CA ALA A 530 -18.71 -10.74 -6.41
C ALA A 530 -17.71 -10.76 -7.60
N PRO A 531 -16.40 -10.40 -7.44
CA PRO A 531 -15.76 -9.29 -6.70
C PRO A 531 -14.70 -8.55 -7.58
N SER A 532 -14.35 -7.30 -7.24
CA SER A 532 -13.05 -6.71 -7.62
C SER A 532 -12.84 -5.39 -6.90
N ASN A 533 -11.74 -5.30 -6.16
CA ASN A 533 -10.94 -4.09 -5.94
C ASN A 533 -11.70 -2.75 -5.98
N GLY A 534 -11.99 -2.23 -4.78
CA GLY A 534 -12.30 -0.81 -4.60
C GLY A 534 -13.76 -0.45 -4.86
N GLN A 535 -14.62 -0.63 -3.85
CA GLN A 535 -15.78 0.25 -3.66
C GLN A 535 -16.38 0.07 -2.26
N ALA A 536 -16.32 1.16 -1.49
CA ALA A 536 -17.10 1.54 -0.30
C ALA A 536 -16.21 2.16 0.78
N ALA A 537 -15.76 3.40 0.57
CA ALA A 537 -15.38 4.28 1.67
C ALA A 537 -16.66 4.79 2.35
N LEU A 538 -17.29 3.93 3.15
CA LEU A 538 -18.23 4.37 4.17
C LEU A 538 -17.37 4.71 5.38
N ASP A 539 -17.26 5.97 5.81
CA ASP A 539 -16.59 6.27 7.10
C ASP A 539 -16.72 7.70 7.66
N ARG A 540 -17.74 8.50 7.28
CA ARG A 540 -17.99 9.77 8.00
C ARG A 540 -19.39 9.83 8.56
N SER A 541 -19.51 9.57 9.86
CA SER A 541 -20.69 9.92 10.67
C SER A 541 -20.53 11.35 11.21
N ILE A 542 -21.45 12.23 10.85
CA ILE A 542 -21.64 13.54 11.47
C ILE A 542 -22.73 13.40 12.53
N ASP A 543 -22.43 13.85 13.74
CA ASP A 543 -23.44 14.02 14.78
C ASP A 543 -24.25 15.29 14.53
N LEU A 544 -25.56 15.13 14.50
CA LEU A 544 -26.48 16.26 14.42
C LEU A 544 -27.00 16.69 15.80
N ASP A 545 -26.91 15.81 16.80
CA ASP A 545 -27.34 16.07 18.17
C ASP A 545 -26.40 15.38 19.18
N PRO A 546 -25.62 16.14 19.98
CA PRO A 546 -24.70 15.59 20.98
C PRO A 546 -25.37 14.78 22.09
N ASP A 547 -26.67 15.00 22.35
CA ASP A 547 -27.40 14.40 23.46
C ASP A 547 -28.23 13.18 23.03
N ASN A 548 -28.27 12.86 21.73
CA ASN A 548 -29.06 11.74 21.20
C ASN A 548 -28.26 10.85 20.23
N PRO A 549 -27.76 9.68 20.70
CA PRO A 549 -26.89 8.80 19.90
C PRO A 549 -27.58 8.12 18.71
N ASN A 550 -28.90 8.33 18.54
CA ASN A 550 -29.68 7.75 17.44
C ASN A 550 -29.82 8.67 16.21
N VAL A 551 -29.31 9.91 16.28
CA VAL A 551 -29.40 10.90 15.20
C VAL A 551 -28.02 11.10 14.58
N THR A 552 -27.61 10.13 13.76
CA THR A 552 -26.36 10.18 12.98
C THR A 552 -26.64 10.41 11.50
N ARG A 553 -25.79 11.24 10.88
CA ARG A 553 -25.79 11.50 9.45
C ARG A 553 -24.56 10.88 8.83
N ARG A 554 -24.72 10.01 7.85
CA ARG A 554 -23.58 9.43 7.11
C ARG A 554 -23.34 10.21 5.82
N LEU A 555 -22.09 10.54 5.54
CA LEU A 555 -21.68 11.11 4.26
C LEU A 555 -21.11 9.99 3.38
N GLY A 556 -21.69 9.83 2.19
CA GLY A 556 -21.16 9.00 1.12
C GLY A 556 -20.84 9.83 -0.11
N VAL A 557 -20.18 9.23 -1.09
CA VAL A 557 -19.97 9.80 -2.42
C VAL A 557 -20.58 8.85 -3.44
N ASP A 558 -21.47 9.37 -4.28
CA ASP A 558 -21.91 8.72 -5.51
C ASP A 558 -20.78 8.83 -6.54
N HIS A 559 -20.10 7.72 -6.80
CA HIS A 559 -18.95 7.68 -7.69
C HIS A 559 -19.31 7.55 -9.18
N GLU A 560 -20.58 7.39 -9.56
CA GLU A 560 -21.00 7.54 -10.96
C GLU A 560 -21.10 9.01 -11.35
N ASN A 561 -21.55 9.87 -10.42
CA ASN A 561 -21.85 11.27 -10.70
C ASN A 561 -20.94 12.28 -9.99
N GLY A 562 -20.10 11.82 -9.06
CA GLY A 562 -19.22 12.67 -8.25
C GLY A 562 -19.96 13.52 -7.21
N GLU A 563 -21.15 13.11 -6.79
CA GLU A 563 -21.98 13.84 -5.83
C GLU A 563 -21.77 13.33 -4.39
N ILE A 564 -21.78 14.23 -3.41
CA ILE A 564 -21.81 13.83 -1.99
C ILE A 564 -23.25 13.47 -1.63
N VAL A 565 -23.49 12.23 -1.23
CA VAL A 565 -24.80 11.75 -0.79
C VAL A 565 -24.86 11.79 0.73
N VAL A 566 -25.88 12.46 1.25
CA VAL A 566 -26.18 12.48 2.68
C VAL A 566 -27.19 11.38 2.99
N LEU A 567 -26.80 10.44 3.84
CA LEU A 567 -27.63 9.32 4.28
C LEU A 567 -28.07 9.60 5.72
N ASP A 568 -29.34 9.95 5.90
CA ASP A 568 -29.93 10.11 7.22
C ASP A 568 -30.52 8.76 7.68
N ARG A 569 -30.19 8.33 8.91
CA ARG A 569 -30.75 7.09 9.45
C ARG A 569 -32.25 7.29 9.66
N HIS A 570 -33.05 6.60 8.86
CA HIS A 570 -34.50 6.73 8.90
C HIS A 570 -35.14 5.80 9.92
N ARG A 571 -34.62 4.57 10.05
CA ARG A 571 -35.15 3.58 10.98
C ARG A 571 -34.08 2.58 11.39
N ALA A 572 -34.03 2.23 12.67
CA ALA A 572 -33.33 1.06 13.15
C ALA A 572 -34.38 0.02 13.59
N ILE A 573 -34.14 -1.25 13.30
CA ILE A 573 -34.89 -2.38 13.83
C ILE A 573 -34.00 -3.03 14.87
N THR A 574 -34.52 -3.20 16.08
CA THR A 574 -33.84 -3.88 17.17
C THR A 574 -34.40 -5.27 17.39
N ASP A 575 -33.58 -6.17 17.93
CA ASP A 575 -34.07 -7.41 18.51
C ASP A 575 -34.84 -7.15 19.82
N LYS A 576 -35.31 -8.23 20.44
CA LYS A 576 -36.05 -8.22 21.72
C LYS A 576 -35.21 -7.72 22.91
N ASP A 577 -33.88 -7.73 22.77
CA ASP A 577 -32.92 -7.33 23.79
C ASP A 577 -32.42 -5.89 23.57
N GLY A 578 -32.94 -5.22 22.53
CA GLY A 578 -32.64 -3.82 22.22
C GLY A 578 -31.42 -3.62 21.32
N ASN A 579 -30.78 -4.68 20.81
CA ASN A 579 -29.65 -4.56 19.91
C ASN A 579 -30.13 -4.23 18.50
N ILE A 580 -29.49 -3.27 17.84
CA ILE A 580 -29.81 -2.93 16.45
C ILE A 580 -29.39 -4.10 15.55
N ILE A 581 -30.37 -4.71 14.89
CA ILE A 581 -30.17 -5.83 13.95
C ILE A 581 -30.36 -5.41 12.49
N LYS A 582 -30.88 -4.21 12.24
CA LYS A 582 -31.02 -3.67 10.88
C LYS A 582 -31.14 -2.15 10.92
N GLU A 583 -30.38 -1.47 10.09
CA GLU A 583 -30.53 -0.02 9.87
C GLU A 583 -31.05 0.26 8.45
N ILE A 584 -31.97 1.22 8.35
CA ILE A 584 -32.61 1.65 7.12
C ILE A 584 -32.34 3.14 6.99
N TYR A 585 -31.73 3.53 5.87
CA TYR A 585 -31.40 4.91 5.55
C TYR A 585 -32.33 5.45 4.46
N HIS A 586 -32.69 6.73 4.52
CA HIS A 586 -33.25 7.44 3.37
C HIS A 586 -32.14 8.28 2.74
N GLY A 587 -31.87 8.04 1.47
CA GLY A 587 -31.02 8.92 0.66
C GLY A 587 -31.83 10.10 0.16
N HIS A 588 -31.39 11.30 0.49
CA HIS A 588 -31.86 12.51 -0.17
C HIS A 588 -30.71 13.11 -0.98
N VAL A 589 -30.87 13.21 -2.31
CA VAL A 589 -30.11 14.17 -3.11
C VAL A 589 -30.77 15.53 -2.86
N GLN A 590 -30.44 16.14 -1.72
CA GLN A 590 -31.03 17.40 -1.31
C GLN A 590 -30.02 18.53 -1.46
N GLY A 591 -30.28 19.40 -2.44
CA GLY A 591 -29.70 20.73 -2.45
C GLY A 591 -30.08 21.50 -1.18
N SER A 592 -29.15 22.34 -0.73
CA SER A 592 -29.25 23.42 0.27
C SER A 592 -28.87 23.13 1.74
N TYR A 593 -27.59 23.44 2.05
CA TYR A 593 -27.00 24.03 3.31
C TYR A 593 -26.66 23.15 4.54
N PRO A 594 -25.57 23.46 5.31
CA PRO A 594 -24.30 24.12 4.97
C PRO A 594 -23.08 23.30 5.45
N SER A 595 -22.47 22.51 4.59
CA SER A 595 -21.02 22.33 4.61
C SER A 595 -20.53 22.99 3.32
N LYS A 596 -19.67 24.01 3.45
CA LYS A 596 -19.21 24.76 2.29
C LYS A 596 -18.36 23.84 1.43
N SER A 597 -18.95 23.35 0.35
CA SER A 597 -18.25 23.02 -0.88
C SER A 597 -17.15 24.07 -1.11
N VAL A 598 -15.92 23.63 -1.37
CA VAL A 598 -14.87 24.54 -1.83
C VAL A 598 -15.40 25.20 -3.10
N THR A 599 -15.73 26.49 -3.01
CA THR A 599 -16.25 27.22 -4.17
C THR A 599 -15.10 27.45 -5.15
N GLN A 600 -15.40 27.74 -6.42
CA GLN A 600 -14.39 28.23 -7.36
C GLN A 600 -13.62 29.45 -6.80
N GLY A 601 -14.27 30.26 -5.95
CA GLY A 601 -13.64 31.37 -5.23
C GLY A 601 -12.68 30.94 -4.13
N ASP A 602 -12.95 29.83 -3.43
CA ASP A 602 -12.07 29.27 -2.40
C ASP A 602 -10.89 28.53 -3.03
N LEU A 603 -11.09 27.81 -4.14
CA LEU A 603 -10.00 27.30 -4.99
C LEU A 603 -9.10 28.44 -5.49
N THR A 604 -9.69 29.58 -5.86
CA THR A 604 -8.94 30.76 -6.30
C THR A 604 -8.16 31.41 -5.15
N LYS A 605 -8.71 31.45 -3.93
CA LYS A 605 -8.00 31.95 -2.73
C LYS A 605 -6.86 31.04 -2.32
N LEU A 606 -7.08 29.72 -2.33
CA LEU A 606 -6.05 28.73 -2.02
C LEU A 606 -4.95 28.72 -3.09
N LYS A 607 -5.30 28.87 -4.37
CA LYS A 607 -4.33 29.08 -5.46
C LYS A 607 -3.55 30.40 -5.33
N LYS A 608 -4.21 31.48 -4.91
CA LYS A 608 -3.58 32.79 -4.63
C LYS A 608 -2.71 32.79 -3.37
N ALA A 609 -2.99 31.89 -2.42
CA ALA A 609 -2.21 31.64 -1.22
C ALA A 609 -1.06 30.64 -1.44
N GLY A 610 -0.89 30.09 -2.65
CA GLY A 610 0.12 29.06 -2.95
C GLY A 610 -0.18 27.68 -2.37
N MET A 611 -1.45 27.40 -2.02
CA MET A 611 -1.89 26.20 -1.31
C MET A 611 -2.60 25.18 -2.23
N ILE A 612 -2.91 25.51 -3.49
CA ILE A 612 -3.43 24.56 -4.49
C ILE A 612 -2.73 24.78 -5.83
N ASP A 613 -2.19 23.68 -6.38
CA ASP A 613 -1.77 23.56 -7.77
C ASP A 613 -2.24 22.21 -8.34
N ASN A 614 -3.48 22.22 -8.86
CA ASN A 614 -4.22 21.03 -9.29
C ASN A 614 -4.12 20.80 -10.80
N ILE A 615 -3.26 19.86 -11.24
CA ILE A 615 -3.51 19.04 -12.45
C ILE A 615 -2.95 17.65 -12.16
N LYS A 616 -3.80 16.60 -12.19
CA LYS A 616 -3.41 15.19 -12.13
C LYS A 616 -2.14 14.99 -12.97
N LYS A 617 -1.03 14.52 -12.39
CA LYS A 617 0.03 13.99 -13.24
C LYS A 617 -0.60 12.85 -14.02
N GLN A 618 -0.70 13.01 -15.34
CA GLN A 618 -1.04 11.91 -16.22
C GLN A 618 0.17 10.97 -16.27
N ARG A 619 0.31 10.17 -15.22
CA ARG A 619 1.28 9.11 -15.11
C ARG A 619 0.69 7.88 -15.80
N VAL A 620 1.43 7.33 -16.75
CA VAL A 620 1.07 6.02 -17.31
C VAL A 620 1.44 4.99 -16.27
N LEU A 621 0.43 4.33 -15.70
CA LEU A 621 0.63 3.24 -14.76
C LEU A 621 0.93 1.94 -15.52
N PRO A 622 1.62 0.97 -14.89
CA PRO A 622 1.71 -0.38 -15.43
C PRO A 622 0.32 -0.95 -15.73
N PRO A 623 0.18 -1.79 -16.78
CA PRO A 623 -1.05 -2.54 -17.00
C PRO A 623 -1.42 -3.38 -15.75
N PRO A 624 -2.71 -3.60 -15.45
CA PRO A 624 -3.12 -4.50 -14.38
C PRO A 624 -2.67 -5.94 -14.65
N CYS A 625 -2.42 -6.70 -13.58
CA CYS A 625 -1.93 -8.08 -13.65
C CYS A 625 -2.99 -9.11 -14.07
N ASP A 626 -4.24 -8.84 -13.68
CA ASP A 626 -5.40 -9.64 -14.00
C ASP A 626 -6.37 -8.71 -14.75
N GLY A 627 -6.81 -9.15 -15.93
CA GLY A 627 -7.44 -8.31 -16.97
C GLY A 627 -8.84 -7.80 -16.68
#